data_AF-K1UMV0-F1
#
_entry.id   AF-K1UMV0-F1
#
_cell.length_a   1.000
_cell.length_b   1.000
_cell.length_c   1.000
_cell.angle_alpha   90.00
_cell.angle_beta   90.00
_cell.angle_gamma   90.00
#
_symmetry.space_group_name_H-M   'P 1'
#
loop_
_entity.id
_entity.type
_entity.pdbx_description
1 polymer ?
#
loop_
_entity_poly.entity_id
_entity_poly.type
_entity_poly.pdbx_seq_one_letter_code
_entity_poly.pdbx_strand_id
1 'polypeptide(L)'
;MERKLLGKHGAALIIITVMVIAVLTAYKYTRAKTSLTAVVTSDGVTVLTLSLDEIAEKREFTLDNGIVIAAENGEIWVESSPCKDKICMRTGKLCRAGESAVCVPLKTVVSIKGTTENIDVITY
;
A
#
# COMPACT_ATOMS: atom_id res chain seq x y z
N MET A 1 16.55 39.13 -35.54
CA MET A 1 16.04 39.79 -34.32
C MET A 1 15.99 38.76 -33.18
N GLU A 2 17.11 38.18 -32.75
CA GLU A 2 18.10 38.76 -31.82
C GLU A 2 17.55 39.07 -30.42
N ARG A 3 17.10 37.99 -29.75
CA ARG A 3 17.56 37.55 -28.43
C ARG A 3 17.98 38.67 -27.45
N LYS A 4 17.09 39.61 -27.15
CA LYS A 4 17.26 40.62 -26.07
C LYS A 4 16.27 40.40 -24.93
N LEU A 5 16.37 39.25 -24.25
CA LEU A 5 15.80 39.05 -22.91
C LEU A 5 16.85 38.48 -21.94
N LEU A 6 18.14 38.65 -22.27
CA LEU A 6 19.30 38.13 -21.53
C LEU A 6 19.91 39.19 -20.59
N GLY A 7 19.07 39.89 -19.83
CA GLY A 7 19.48 41.05 -19.03
C GLY A 7 19.49 40.83 -17.51
N LYS A 8 19.86 39.64 -17.00
CA LYS A 8 19.74 39.23 -15.57
C LYS A 8 18.30 38.80 -15.17
N HIS A 9 17.27 39.44 -15.72
CA HIS A 9 15.86 39.11 -15.43
C HIS A 9 15.31 37.88 -16.17
N GLY A 10 15.79 37.59 -17.39
CA GLY A 10 15.39 36.38 -18.13
C GLY A 10 15.98 35.10 -17.54
N ALA A 11 17.23 35.15 -17.08
CA ALA A 11 17.84 34.05 -16.32
C ALA A 11 17.11 33.83 -14.99
N ALA A 12 16.78 34.91 -14.28
CA ALA A 12 15.99 34.84 -13.06
C ALA A 12 14.60 34.22 -13.29
N LEU A 13 13.90 34.59 -14.36
CA LEU A 13 12.59 34.00 -14.72
C LEU A 13 12.70 32.50 -15.05
N ILE A 14 13.73 32.09 -15.79
CA ILE A 14 13.97 30.67 -16.10
C ILE A 14 14.25 29.89 -14.81
N ILE A 15 15.10 30.42 -13.93
CA ILE A 15 15.44 29.79 -12.63
C ILE A 15 14.19 29.67 -11.75
N ILE A 16 13.36 30.71 -11.66
CA ILE A 16 12.11 30.67 -10.89
C ILE A 16 11.16 29.61 -11.46
N THR A 17 11.05 29.52 -12.78
CA THR A 17 10.15 28.55 -13.43
C THR A 17 10.62 27.12 -13.16
N VAL A 18 11.92 26.84 -13.28
CA VAL A 18 12.51 25.53 -12.96
C VAL A 18 12.34 25.20 -11.47
N MET A 19 12.52 26.18 -10.58
CA MET A 19 12.36 25.99 -9.15
C MET A 19 10.90 25.68 -8.78
N VAL A 20 9.93 26.35 -9.40
CA VAL A 20 8.49 26.05 -9.23
C VAL A 20 8.15 24.65 -9.74
N ILE A 21 8.67 24.25 -10.91
CA ILE A 21 8.46 22.89 -11.43
C ILE A 21 9.09 21.86 -10.50
N ALA A 22 10.30 22.08 -10.01
CA ALA A 22 10.98 21.20 -9.06
C ALA A 22 10.18 21.05 -7.75
N VAL A 23 9.65 22.15 -7.21
CA VAL A 23 8.81 22.14 -6.01
C VAL A 23 7.49 21.40 -6.26
N LEU A 24 6.82 21.64 -7.40
CA LEU A 24 5.59 20.93 -7.75
C LEU A 24 5.83 19.42 -7.95
N THR A 25 6.95 19.06 -8.57
CA THR A 25 7.34 17.66 -8.80
C THR A 25 7.67 16.97 -7.48
N ALA A 26 8.44 17.64 -6.61
CA ALA A 26 8.72 17.16 -5.26
C ALA A 26 7.44 17.03 -4.42
N TYR A 27 6.51 17.98 -4.52
CA TYR A 27 5.24 17.94 -3.81
C TYR A 27 4.33 16.79 -4.30
N LYS A 28 4.36 16.48 -5.61
CA LYS A 28 3.67 15.30 -6.13
C LYS A 28 4.36 14.00 -5.70
N TYR A 29 5.69 13.97 -5.67
CA TYR A 29 6.46 12.79 -5.27
C TYR A 29 6.29 12.46 -3.78
N THR A 30 6.21 13.47 -2.90
CA THR A 30 5.94 13.26 -1.47
C THR A 30 4.48 12.87 -1.18
N ARG A 31 3.56 13.16 -2.11
CA ARG A 31 2.16 12.70 -2.05
C ARG A 31 1.90 11.36 -2.72
N ALA A 32 2.87 10.76 -3.40
CA ALA A 32 2.80 9.36 -3.81
C ALA A 32 2.96 8.46 -2.57
N LYS A 33 2.04 8.59 -1.62
CA LYS A 33 1.90 7.64 -0.53
C LYS A 33 1.48 6.33 -1.17
N THR A 34 2.36 5.35 -1.08
CA THR A 34 2.00 3.96 -1.37
C THR A 34 1.00 3.57 -0.30
N SER A 35 -0.28 3.47 -0.65
CA SER A 35 -1.30 2.98 0.28
C SER A 35 -1.18 1.47 0.33
N LEU A 36 -0.92 0.94 1.53
CA LEU A 36 -0.93 -0.50 1.76
C LEU A 36 -2.36 -0.93 2.07
N THR A 37 -2.84 -1.93 1.34
CA THR A 37 -4.17 -2.51 1.50
C THR A 37 -4.03 -4.01 1.71
N ALA A 38 -4.45 -4.50 2.87
CA ALA A 38 -4.59 -5.92 3.12
C ALA A 38 -5.87 -6.44 2.48
N VAL A 39 -5.76 -7.54 1.76
CA VAL A 39 -6.88 -8.27 1.15
C VAL A 39 -6.87 -9.68 1.70
N VAL A 40 -7.99 -10.08 2.29
CA VAL A 40 -8.21 -11.43 2.78
C VAL A 40 -9.21 -12.12 1.87
N THR A 41 -8.78 -13.23 1.29
CA THR A 41 -9.57 -14.06 0.40
C THR A 41 -9.79 -15.41 1.06
N SER A 42 -11.03 -15.87 1.11
CA SER A 42 -11.43 -17.18 1.63
C SER A 42 -12.18 -17.95 0.55
N ASP A 43 -11.78 -19.20 0.28
CA ASP A 43 -12.36 -20.03 -0.79
C ASP A 43 -12.41 -19.32 -2.17
N GLY A 44 -11.44 -18.44 -2.43
CA GLY A 44 -11.36 -17.67 -3.67
C GLY A 44 -12.24 -16.42 -3.72
N VAL A 45 -13.02 -16.14 -2.67
CA VAL A 45 -13.85 -14.93 -2.55
C VAL A 45 -13.20 -13.94 -1.59
N THR A 46 -13.12 -12.67 -1.97
CA THR A 46 -12.58 -11.63 -1.09
C THR A 46 -13.62 -11.33 0.01
N VAL A 47 -13.26 -11.67 1.25
CA VAL A 47 -14.15 -11.53 2.41
C VAL A 47 -13.84 -10.28 3.24
N LEU A 48 -12.59 -9.78 3.18
CA LEU A 48 -12.17 -8.60 3.91
C LEU A 48 -11.16 -7.82 3.08
N THR A 49 -11.35 -6.50 3.01
CA THR A 49 -10.37 -5.56 2.44
C THR A 49 -10.16 -4.44 3.44
N LEU A 50 -8.90 -4.12 3.72
CA LEU A 50 -8.55 -3.27 4.84
C LEU A 50 -7.35 -2.39 4.48
N SER A 51 -7.52 -1.07 4.54
CA SER A 51 -6.41 -0.12 4.38
C SER A 51 -5.53 -0.15 5.62
N LEU A 52 -4.29 -0.59 5.47
CA LEU A 52 -3.29 -0.65 6.55
C LEU A 52 -2.83 0.75 6.97
N ASP A 53 -2.82 1.73 6.04
CA ASP A 53 -2.44 3.14 6.32
C ASP A 53 -3.42 3.84 7.28
N GLU A 54 -4.69 3.43 7.28
CA GLU A 54 -5.74 4.02 8.11
C GLU A 54 -5.87 3.38 9.50
N ILE A 55 -5.06 2.36 9.79
CA ILE A 55 -5.16 1.57 11.02
C ILE A 55 -4.04 1.94 11.98
N ALA A 56 -4.37 2.81 12.92
CA ALA A 56 -3.52 3.15 14.05
C ALA A 56 -3.73 2.23 15.26
N GLU A 57 -4.93 1.67 15.44
CA GLU A 57 -5.31 0.85 16.59
C GLU A 57 -5.47 -0.62 16.21
N LYS A 58 -5.21 -1.54 17.15
CA LYS A 58 -5.40 -2.99 16.95
C LYS A 58 -6.85 -3.28 16.56
N ARG A 59 -7.04 -3.88 15.39
CA ARG A 59 -8.34 -4.43 14.94
C ARG A 59 -8.22 -5.93 14.76
N GLU A 60 -9.17 -6.66 15.32
CA GLU A 60 -9.27 -8.10 15.21
C GLU A 60 -10.49 -8.49 14.36
N PHE A 61 -10.29 -9.44 13.45
CA PHE A 61 -11.29 -9.94 12.54
C PHE A 61 -11.35 -11.45 12.64
N THR A 62 -12.50 -11.98 13.05
CA THR A 62 -12.76 -13.42 13.09
C THR A 62 -13.50 -13.82 11.83
N LEU A 63 -12.91 -14.72 11.04
CA LEU A 63 -13.55 -15.30 9.87
C LEU A 63 -14.44 -16.47 10.26
N ASP A 64 -15.44 -16.77 9.43
CA ASP A 64 -16.32 -17.94 9.56
C ASP A 64 -15.55 -19.27 9.68
N ASN A 65 -14.36 -19.33 9.09
CA ASN A 65 -13.48 -20.49 9.08
C ASN A 65 -12.75 -20.69 10.43
N GLY A 66 -13.00 -19.82 11.43
CA GLY A 66 -12.37 -19.83 12.74
C GLY A 66 -10.98 -19.20 12.80
N ILE A 67 -10.51 -18.56 11.71
CA ILE A 67 -9.24 -17.83 11.69
C ILE A 67 -9.45 -16.45 12.31
N VAL A 68 -8.57 -16.06 13.22
CA VAL A 68 -8.52 -14.71 13.81
C VAL A 68 -7.34 -13.96 13.22
N ILE A 69 -7.62 -12.84 12.56
CA ILE A 69 -6.65 -11.95 11.93
C ILE A 69 -6.59 -10.66 12.74
N ALA A 70 -5.40 -10.19 13.07
CA ALA A 70 -5.18 -8.91 13.72
C ALA A 70 -4.42 -7.97 12.79
N ALA A 71 -4.80 -6.70 12.79
CA ALA A 71 -4.10 -5.64 12.09
C ALA A 71 -3.85 -4.46 13.03
N GLU A 72 -2.64 -3.93 13.02
CA GLU A 72 -2.22 -2.81 13.89
C GLU A 72 -1.06 -2.05 13.23
N ASN A 73 -1.11 -0.72 13.27
CA ASN A 73 -0.02 0.17 12.86
C ASN A 73 0.57 -0.14 11.47
N GLY A 74 -0.30 -0.49 10.51
CA GLY A 74 0.10 -0.86 9.16
C GLY A 74 0.65 -2.28 8.99
N GLU A 75 0.57 -3.12 10.03
CA GLU A 75 0.95 -4.52 10.02
C GLU A 75 -0.29 -5.42 10.11
N ILE A 76 -0.26 -6.61 9.49
CA ILE A 76 -1.33 -7.61 9.60
C ILE A 76 -0.75 -9.00 9.85
N TRP A 77 -1.36 -9.77 10.76
CA TRP A 77 -0.94 -11.13 11.09
C TRP A 77 -2.13 -12.01 11.45
N VAL A 78 -1.91 -13.32 11.39
CA VAL A 78 -2.88 -14.31 11.88
C VAL A 78 -2.59 -14.55 13.36
N GLU A 79 -3.49 -14.10 14.23
CA GLU A 79 -3.39 -14.26 15.68
C GLU A 79 -3.72 -15.70 16.11
N SER A 80 -4.73 -16.31 15.48
CA SER A 80 -5.09 -17.70 15.75
C SER A 80 -5.67 -18.39 14.52
N SER A 81 -5.36 -19.68 14.36
CA SER A 81 -5.92 -20.51 13.30
C SER A 81 -6.16 -21.94 13.80
N PRO A 82 -7.31 -22.56 13.47
CA PRO A 82 -7.61 -23.94 13.86
C PRO A 82 -6.85 -24.99 13.02
N CYS A 83 -6.02 -24.58 12.07
CA CYS A 83 -5.26 -25.50 11.23
C CYS A 83 -4.10 -26.20 11.96
N LYS A 84 -3.76 -27.41 11.51
CA LYS A 84 -2.69 -28.24 12.10
C LYS A 84 -1.30 -27.69 11.80
N ASP A 85 -1.07 -27.24 10.57
CA ASP A 85 0.25 -26.81 10.10
C ASP A 85 0.69 -25.48 10.70
N LYS A 86 -0.26 -24.63 11.11
CA LYS A 86 -0.03 -23.30 11.69
C LYS A 86 0.96 -22.44 10.89
N ILE A 87 1.05 -22.67 9.57
CA ILE A 87 2.01 -21.97 8.68
C ILE A 87 1.70 -20.47 8.69
N CYS A 88 0.42 -20.09 8.53
CA CYS A 88 0.03 -18.70 8.52
C CYS A 88 0.30 -17.97 9.84
N MET A 89 0.30 -18.67 10.99
CA MET A 89 0.73 -18.09 12.28
C MET A 89 2.25 -17.95 12.36
N ARG A 90 3.02 -18.91 11.82
CA ARG A 90 4.48 -18.86 11.79
C ARG A 90 5.03 -17.80 10.83
N THR A 91 4.28 -17.41 9.81
CA THR A 91 4.62 -16.30 8.92
C THR A 91 4.81 -14.99 9.70
N GLY A 92 4.04 -14.80 10.78
CA GLY A 92 4.15 -13.62 11.64
C GLY A 92 3.50 -12.39 11.01
N LYS A 93 4.06 -11.22 11.32
CA LYS A 93 3.55 -9.92 10.87
C LYS A 93 3.98 -9.63 9.43
N LEU A 94 3.00 -9.31 8.61
CA LEU A 94 3.16 -8.85 7.23
C LEU A 94 3.10 -7.33 7.26
N CYS A 95 4.10 -6.66 6.70
CA CYS A 95 4.21 -5.19 6.76
C CYS A 95 4.51 -4.57 5.40
N ARG A 96 4.89 -5.37 4.40
CA ARG A 96 5.27 -4.91 3.06
C ARG A 96 4.30 -5.38 1.99
N ALA A 97 4.13 -4.53 0.97
CA ALA A 97 3.40 -4.90 -0.24
C ALA A 97 4.05 -6.11 -0.93
N GLY A 98 3.23 -7.06 -1.36
CA GLY A 98 3.65 -8.32 -1.96
C GLY A 98 3.86 -9.45 -0.95
N GLU A 99 3.87 -9.18 0.35
CA GLU A 99 3.86 -10.24 1.36
C GLU A 99 2.48 -10.89 1.45
N SER A 100 2.48 -12.21 1.70
CA SER A 100 1.25 -12.97 1.86
C SER A 100 1.42 -14.12 2.86
N ALA A 101 0.42 -14.33 3.70
CA ALA A 101 0.27 -15.52 4.52
C ALA A 101 -0.85 -16.40 3.94
N VAL A 102 -0.51 -17.66 3.65
CA VAL A 102 -1.44 -18.62 3.06
C VAL A 102 -1.74 -19.73 4.06
N CYS A 103 -3.03 -19.99 4.27
CA CYS A 103 -3.50 -21.12 5.04
C CYS A 103 -4.23 -22.10 4.10
N VAL A 104 -3.46 -23.06 3.57
CA VAL A 104 -3.88 -24.07 2.59
C VAL A 104 -5.12 -24.87 3.01
N PRO A 105 -5.21 -25.45 4.22
CA PRO A 105 -6.35 -26.30 4.58
C PRO A 105 -7.68 -25.55 4.70
N LEU A 106 -7.63 -24.26 5.05
CA LEU A 106 -8.80 -23.39 5.19
C LEU A 106 -9.01 -22.50 3.94
N LYS A 107 -8.18 -22.71 2.90
CA LYS A 107 -8.16 -21.94 1.64
C LYS A 107 -8.24 -20.42 1.85
N THR A 108 -7.58 -19.94 2.89
CA THR A 108 -7.54 -18.52 3.23
C THR A 108 -6.19 -17.96 2.84
N VAL A 109 -6.21 -16.82 2.14
CA VAL A 109 -5.02 -16.08 1.71
C VAL A 109 -5.14 -14.67 2.24
N VAL A 110 -4.14 -14.24 3.01
CA VAL A 110 -3.97 -12.85 3.45
C VAL A 110 -2.84 -12.27 2.63
N SER A 111 -3.10 -11.24 1.84
CA SER A 111 -2.09 -10.61 1.00
C SER A 111 -2.11 -9.10 1.17
N ILE A 112 -0.93 -8.50 1.21
CA ILE A 112 -0.79 -7.04 1.21
C ILE A 112 -0.58 -6.57 -0.23
N LYS A 113 -1.48 -5.74 -0.72
CA LYS A 113 -1.35 -5.03 -1.99
C LYS A 113 -0.90 -3.60 -1.72
N GLY A 114 0.13 -3.16 -2.42
CA GLY A 114 0.49 -1.74 -2.46
C GLY A 114 -0.24 -1.11 -3.64
N THR A 115 -1.25 -0.29 -3.37
CA THR A 115 -1.84 0.56 -4.40
C THR A 115 -0.95 1.79 -4.50
N THR A 116 -0.23 1.92 -5.60
CA THR A 116 0.30 3.22 -5.98
C THR A 116 -0.87 3.95 -6.61
N GLU A 117 -1.34 5.06 -6.04
CA GLU A 117 -2.28 5.98 -6.69
C GLU A 117 -1.63 6.69 -7.91
N ASN A 118 -0.91 5.95 -8.76
CA ASN A 118 -0.57 6.34 -10.11
C ASN A 118 -1.40 5.46 -11.03
N ILE A 119 -2.50 6.05 -11.51
CA ILE A 119 -3.14 5.79 -12.80
C ILE A 119 -3.09 4.30 -13.17
N ASP A 120 -4.14 3.56 -12.85
CA ASP A 120 -4.45 2.32 -13.54
C ASP A 120 -4.64 2.65 -15.04
N VAL A 121 -3.54 2.72 -15.78
CA VAL A 121 -3.51 2.52 -17.22
C VAL A 121 -3.78 1.03 -17.39
N ILE A 122 -5.06 0.69 -17.44
CA ILE A 122 -5.52 -0.58 -17.96
C ILE A 122 -5.33 -0.47 -19.48
N THR A 123 -4.16 -0.88 -19.97
CA THR A 123 -3.95 -1.09 -21.40
C THR A 123 -4.77 -2.31 -21.82
N TYR A 124 -5.77 -2.10 -22.68
CA TYR A 124 -6.36 -3.13 -23.54
C TYR A 124 -5.93 -2.85 -24.97
#